data_AF-A0A1C5LN53-F1
#
_entry.id   AF-A0A1C5LN53-F1
#
_cell.length_a   1.000
_cell.length_b   1.000
_cell.length_c   1.000
_cell.angle_alpha   90.00
_cell.angle_beta   90.00
_cell.angle_gamma   90.00
#
_symmetry.space_group_name_H-M   'P 1'
#
loop_
_entity.id
_entity.type
_entity.pdbx_description
1 polymer ?
#
loop_
_entity_poly.entity_id
_entity_poly.type
_entity_poly.pdbx_seq_one_letter_code
_entity_poly.pdbx_strand_id
1 'polypeptide(L)'
;MKKRKWLASLLAVVMVLAMMPTMAFAAGDTVEVSTGMTFTSDTTQSDIDTWAIDAAIITNNTDGTYTVTLQKNITLQQGATSPITFGNYRDAAGAKQPTMILDLNGFTVSGKTIVISNMGNLIIRDSKGTGKVVYDGGQYLAAVQNAGYSLTIEGGTFECNGANSAAYNAAISAAASTETVINGGVFDGNGAGALIAYGDVTVNSGTFNGAYGVVSKKAGDGSTGSITFPETSTAVVNAEKMALVVEGDDTVAGTISANGGTFNAPNVVGKIGSNVTPQDQVTIAGGSYTADPSAFVADNTALIGLTNNGTTQYAAGGDAQIMADSAKEGDTITVLQGDTITVPDKVTVENQTGSKITVNGETVQVGETINAHVHSYRETWSSDKDNHWHECSCGEAADTAAHIWGEWTVTKEATETEKGSRERSCTVCNYKATEEIPMLTHTHSYGTEWKSDGTNHWHECSCGAKADESAHTFAWITDKEATANEKGSKHEECTVCGYAKVAVEIPATGTTEQPTKPEDKPTTDVPQTGDNSNMVVWIAVMLMAGAGMAGTIVYSRKRKHSR
;
A
#
# COMPACT_ATOMS: atom_id res chain seq x y z
N MET A 1 -15.07 -10.98 -1.53
CA MET A 1 -14.44 -12.06 -2.33
C MET A 1 -12.97 -11.70 -2.59
N LYS A 2 -12.08 -11.94 -1.63
CA LYS A 2 -10.64 -11.65 -1.73
C LYS A 2 -9.86 -12.86 -1.22
N LYS A 3 -9.63 -13.84 -2.09
CA LYS A 3 -8.61 -14.89 -1.96
C LYS A 3 -8.34 -15.41 -3.37
N ARG A 4 -7.46 -14.74 -4.11
CA ARG A 4 -6.92 -15.27 -5.37
C ARG A 4 -5.40 -15.29 -5.29
N LYS A 5 -4.87 -16.51 -5.29
CA LYS A 5 -3.68 -16.92 -6.04
C LYS A 5 -2.39 -16.17 -5.73
N TRP A 6 -1.79 -16.44 -4.57
CA TRP A 6 -0.37 -16.13 -4.34
C TRP A 6 0.31 -17.29 -3.61
N LEU A 7 0.49 -18.38 -4.35
CA LEU A 7 1.34 -19.50 -3.92
C LEU A 7 2.15 -20.11 -5.09
N ALA A 8 2.51 -19.29 -6.08
CA ALA A 8 3.35 -19.72 -7.22
C ALA A 8 4.74 -19.05 -7.26
N SER A 9 5.00 -18.04 -6.41
CA SER A 9 6.16 -17.17 -6.59
C SER A 9 7.40 -17.53 -5.76
N LEU A 10 7.53 -18.79 -5.31
CA LEU A 10 8.77 -19.24 -4.65
C LEU A 10 9.10 -20.73 -4.86
N LEU A 11 8.79 -21.27 -6.04
CA LEU A 11 9.19 -22.63 -6.41
C LEU A 11 9.62 -22.77 -7.88
N ALA A 12 10.35 -21.78 -8.41
CA ALA A 12 10.92 -21.83 -9.77
C ALA A 12 12.45 -21.97 -9.79
N VAL A 13 13.05 -22.39 -8.67
CA VAL A 13 14.47 -22.80 -8.59
C VAL A 13 14.57 -24.11 -7.81
N VAL A 14 13.97 -25.18 -8.34
CA VAL A 14 14.38 -26.55 -8.04
C VAL A 14 14.49 -27.30 -9.36
N MET A 15 15.73 -27.27 -9.88
CA MET A 15 16.38 -28.33 -10.64
C MET A 15 15.53 -29.11 -11.66
N VAL A 16 15.74 -28.72 -12.92
CA VAL A 16 16.17 -29.62 -14.00
C VAL A 16 16.89 -30.85 -13.42
N LEU A 17 16.18 -31.98 -13.26
CA LEU A 17 16.71 -33.34 -13.35
C LEU A 17 15.56 -34.34 -13.16
N ALA A 18 14.93 -34.74 -14.28
CA ALA A 18 14.22 -36.00 -14.37
C ALA A 18 14.40 -36.58 -15.79
N MET A 19 15.65 -36.87 -16.16
CA MET A 19 15.87 -37.99 -17.07
C MET A 19 15.48 -39.25 -16.30
N MET A 20 14.21 -39.65 -16.40
CA MET A 20 13.76 -40.96 -15.95
C MET A 20 13.71 -41.92 -17.14
N PRO A 21 14.05 -43.20 -16.92
CA PRO A 21 14.13 -44.21 -17.98
C PRO A 21 12.78 -44.40 -18.64
N THR A 22 12.80 -44.66 -19.96
CA THR A 22 11.67 -45.15 -20.75
C THR A 22 10.94 -46.23 -19.97
N MET A 23 9.75 -45.94 -19.45
CA MET A 23 8.96 -46.95 -18.76
C MET A 23 8.55 -47.99 -19.81
N ALA A 24 9.01 -49.23 -19.62
CA ALA A 24 8.51 -50.36 -20.36
C ALA A 24 7.01 -50.49 -20.07
N PHE A 25 6.17 -50.24 -21.08
CA PHE A 25 4.73 -50.46 -20.98
C PHE A 25 4.46 -51.92 -20.61
N ALA A 26 3.45 -52.17 -19.76
CA ALA A 26 2.96 -53.51 -19.55
C ALA A 26 2.43 -54.05 -20.90
N ALA A 27 2.95 -55.19 -21.36
CA ALA A 27 2.71 -55.71 -22.71
C ALA A 27 1.22 -56.01 -23.06
N GLY A 28 0.32 -56.00 -22.07
CA GLY A 28 -1.13 -56.15 -22.27
C GLY A 28 -1.89 -54.85 -22.61
N ASP A 29 -1.28 -53.68 -22.37
CA ASP A 29 -1.93 -52.37 -22.48
C ASP A 29 -1.46 -51.59 -23.73
N THR A 30 -0.75 -52.25 -24.66
CA THR A 30 -0.22 -51.61 -25.88
C THR A 30 -0.61 -52.39 -27.11
N VAL A 31 -1.09 -51.69 -28.14
CA VAL A 31 -1.27 -52.23 -29.49
C VAL A 31 -0.21 -51.64 -30.41
N GLU A 32 0.41 -52.49 -31.21
CA GLU A 32 1.30 -52.06 -32.28
C GLU A 32 0.54 -52.09 -33.61
N VAL A 33 0.68 -51.01 -34.38
CA VAL A 33 0.01 -50.87 -35.69
C VAL A 33 1.04 -50.53 -36.76
N SER A 34 0.92 -51.13 -37.94
CA SER A 34 1.83 -50.90 -39.06
C SER A 34 1.56 -49.57 -39.79
N THR A 35 0.40 -48.97 -39.57
CA THR A 35 -0.03 -47.69 -40.15
C THR A 35 -1.04 -47.02 -39.23
N GLY A 36 -1.10 -45.69 -39.25
CA GLY A 36 -2.21 -44.94 -38.64
C GLY A 36 -3.51 -45.12 -39.43
N MET A 37 -4.63 -44.90 -38.73
CA MET A 37 -5.99 -44.88 -39.26
C MET A 37 -6.49 -43.45 -39.41
N THR A 38 -7.38 -43.23 -40.38
CA THR A 38 -8.11 -41.96 -40.52
C THR A 38 -9.50 -42.05 -39.88
N PHE A 39 -9.76 -41.15 -38.92
CA PHE A 39 -11.02 -40.99 -38.23
C PHE A 39 -11.85 -39.87 -38.86
N THR A 40 -13.10 -40.18 -39.18
CA THR A 40 -14.09 -39.27 -39.79
C THR A 40 -15.47 -39.51 -39.17
N SER A 41 -16.48 -38.75 -39.60
CA SER A 41 -17.87 -38.99 -39.19
C SER A 41 -18.44 -40.35 -39.63
N ASP A 42 -17.84 -40.95 -40.65
CA ASP A 42 -18.27 -42.23 -41.23
C ASP A 42 -17.55 -43.42 -40.57
N THR A 43 -16.56 -43.16 -39.71
CA THR A 43 -15.81 -44.20 -39.01
C THR A 43 -16.72 -44.94 -38.02
N THR A 44 -16.76 -46.27 -38.12
CA THR A 44 -17.51 -47.12 -37.21
C THR A 44 -16.59 -47.80 -36.19
N GLN A 45 -17.16 -48.31 -35.09
CA GLN A 45 -16.39 -49.11 -34.12
C GLN A 45 -15.75 -50.34 -34.79
N SER A 46 -16.43 -50.96 -35.76
CA SER A 46 -15.91 -52.11 -36.49
C SER A 46 -14.66 -51.78 -37.30
N ASP A 47 -14.57 -50.57 -37.85
CA ASP A 47 -13.37 -50.12 -38.58
C ASP A 47 -12.19 -49.99 -37.63
N ILE A 48 -12.41 -49.46 -36.41
CA ILE A 48 -11.40 -49.34 -35.36
C ILE A 48 -10.94 -50.70 -34.89
N ASP A 49 -11.86 -51.62 -34.59
CA ASP A 49 -11.53 -52.97 -34.11
C ASP A 49 -10.77 -53.78 -35.18
N THR A 50 -11.02 -53.51 -36.46
CA THR A 50 -10.26 -54.08 -37.59
C THR A 50 -8.85 -53.50 -37.66
N TRP A 51 -8.70 -52.20 -37.41
CA TRP A 51 -7.39 -51.55 -37.39
C TRP A 51 -6.54 -51.98 -36.18
N ALA A 52 -7.12 -51.92 -34.98
CA ALA A 52 -6.48 -52.28 -33.73
C ALA A 52 -7.52 -52.63 -32.66
N ILE A 53 -7.60 -53.92 -32.31
CA ILE A 53 -8.62 -54.44 -31.39
C ILE A 53 -8.54 -53.81 -29.99
N ASP A 54 -9.68 -53.30 -29.54
CA ASP A 54 -9.87 -52.53 -28.31
C ASP A 54 -8.91 -51.34 -28.15
N ALA A 55 -8.40 -50.76 -29.24
CA ALA A 55 -7.51 -49.61 -29.15
C ALA A 55 -8.23 -48.34 -28.70
N ALA A 56 -9.46 -48.14 -29.18
CA ALA A 56 -10.27 -46.97 -28.88
C ALA A 56 -11.76 -47.26 -29.03
N ILE A 57 -12.59 -46.43 -28.40
CA ILE A 57 -14.04 -46.41 -28.55
C ILE A 57 -14.44 -45.13 -29.27
N ILE A 58 -15.30 -45.23 -30.29
CA ILE A 58 -15.89 -44.06 -30.94
C ILE A 58 -17.35 -43.84 -30.49
N THR A 59 -17.67 -42.60 -30.11
CA THR A 59 -19.00 -42.17 -29.68
C THR A 59 -19.47 -41.01 -30.54
N ASN A 60 -20.66 -41.13 -31.12
CA ASN A 60 -21.36 -40.03 -31.79
C ASN A 60 -22.16 -39.25 -30.74
N ASN A 61 -21.83 -37.98 -30.53
CA ASN A 61 -22.40 -37.15 -29.49
C ASN A 61 -23.64 -36.41 -30.01
N THR A 62 -24.54 -36.02 -29.10
CA THR A 62 -25.82 -35.37 -29.47
C THR A 62 -25.65 -33.98 -30.09
N ASP A 63 -24.47 -33.38 -29.96
CA ASP A 63 -24.13 -32.07 -30.51
C ASP A 63 -23.50 -32.13 -31.92
N GLY A 64 -23.42 -33.33 -32.51
CA GLY A 64 -22.82 -33.54 -33.83
C GLY A 64 -21.30 -33.70 -33.83
N THR A 65 -20.67 -33.78 -32.65
CA THR A 65 -19.24 -34.13 -32.52
C THR A 65 -19.04 -35.64 -32.37
N TYR A 66 -17.82 -36.10 -32.64
CA TYR A 66 -17.46 -37.52 -32.54
C TYR A 66 -16.27 -37.68 -31.59
N THR A 67 -16.44 -38.41 -30.49
CA THR A 67 -15.36 -38.65 -29.51
C THR A 67 -14.72 -40.01 -29.75
N VAL A 68 -13.41 -40.03 -29.97
CA VAL A 68 -12.54 -41.22 -29.97
C VAL A 68 -11.80 -41.25 -28.64
N THR A 69 -12.13 -42.20 -27.77
CA THR A 69 -11.52 -42.36 -26.45
C THR A 69 -10.58 -43.56 -26.47
N LEU A 70 -9.29 -43.33 -26.26
CA LEU A 70 -8.29 -44.40 -26.23
C LEU A 70 -8.56 -45.36 -25.06
N GLN A 71 -8.33 -46.65 -25.30
CA GLN A 71 -8.45 -47.72 -24.30
C GLN A 71 -7.14 -48.47 -24.08
N LYS A 72 -6.14 -48.27 -24.96
CA LYS A 72 -4.80 -48.84 -24.88
C LYS A 72 -3.78 -47.81 -25.38
N ASN A 73 -2.53 -48.01 -25.03
CA ASN A 73 -1.41 -47.34 -25.68
C ASN A 73 -1.33 -47.81 -27.14
N ILE A 74 -0.94 -46.91 -28.04
CA ILE A 74 -0.81 -47.22 -29.47
C ILE A 74 0.60 -46.88 -29.91
N THR A 75 1.28 -47.83 -30.55
CA THR A 75 2.61 -47.62 -31.13
C THR A 75 2.57 -47.83 -32.64
N LEU A 76 2.85 -46.77 -33.41
CA LEU A 76 3.08 -46.85 -34.85
C LEU A 76 4.46 -47.48 -35.07
N GLN A 77 4.49 -48.66 -35.70
CA GLN A 77 5.72 -49.42 -35.93
C GLN A 77 6.72 -48.68 -36.82
N GLN A 78 7.99 -49.09 -36.76
CA GLN A 78 9.02 -48.57 -37.66
C GLN A 78 8.63 -48.82 -39.13
N GLY A 79 8.70 -47.77 -39.94
CA GLY A 79 8.28 -47.81 -41.36
C GLY A 79 6.83 -47.40 -41.60
N ALA A 80 6.04 -47.15 -40.55
CA ALA A 80 4.74 -46.50 -40.68
C ALA A 80 4.90 -45.13 -41.35
N THR A 81 4.24 -44.94 -42.49
CA THR A 81 4.27 -43.67 -43.23
C THR A 81 3.07 -42.78 -42.92
N SER A 82 1.95 -43.39 -42.53
CA SER A 82 0.69 -42.66 -42.31
C SER A 82 0.47 -42.38 -40.82
N PRO A 83 0.19 -41.11 -40.45
CA PRO A 83 -0.17 -40.72 -39.09
C PRO A 83 -1.56 -41.24 -38.70
N ILE A 84 -1.88 -41.22 -37.39
CA ILE A 84 -3.28 -41.28 -36.97
C ILE A 84 -3.91 -39.94 -37.34
N THR A 85 -4.93 -39.98 -38.19
CA THR A 85 -5.47 -38.79 -38.85
C THR A 85 -6.90 -38.52 -38.43
N PHE A 86 -7.27 -37.27 -38.23
CA PHE A 86 -8.66 -36.85 -37.97
C PHE A 86 -9.12 -35.90 -39.07
N GLY A 87 -10.13 -36.29 -39.84
CA GLY A 87 -10.58 -35.54 -41.01
C GLY A 87 -9.83 -35.91 -42.31
N ASN A 88 -10.18 -35.23 -43.41
CA ASN A 88 -9.73 -35.58 -44.78
C ASN A 88 -9.24 -34.40 -45.63
N TYR A 89 -9.37 -33.16 -45.16
CA TYR A 89 -9.03 -31.96 -45.92
C TYR A 89 -7.79 -31.28 -45.34
N ARG A 90 -6.82 -30.92 -46.18
CA ARG A 90 -5.58 -30.23 -45.78
C ARG A 90 -5.66 -28.71 -46.00
N ASP A 91 -6.88 -28.18 -45.94
CA ASP A 91 -7.19 -26.80 -46.29
C ASP A 91 -8.48 -26.33 -45.61
N ALA A 92 -8.92 -25.12 -45.97
CA ALA A 92 -10.13 -24.49 -45.45
C ALA A 92 -11.43 -25.29 -45.70
N ALA A 93 -11.44 -26.30 -46.59
CA ALA A 93 -12.59 -27.18 -46.74
C ALA A 93 -12.83 -28.04 -45.48
N GLY A 94 -11.80 -28.22 -44.65
CA GLY A 94 -11.90 -28.86 -43.34
C GLY A 94 -12.91 -28.20 -42.41
N ALA A 95 -13.19 -26.90 -42.57
CA ALA A 95 -14.17 -26.17 -41.76
C ALA A 95 -15.59 -26.75 -41.82
N LYS A 96 -15.94 -27.47 -42.91
CA LYS A 96 -17.26 -28.09 -43.09
C LYS A 96 -17.38 -29.48 -42.46
N GLN A 97 -16.28 -30.06 -42.00
CA GLN A 97 -16.30 -31.36 -41.34
C GLN A 97 -16.79 -31.22 -39.89
N PRO A 98 -17.48 -32.23 -39.35
CA PRO A 98 -17.80 -32.23 -37.93
C PRO A 98 -16.53 -32.26 -37.08
N THR A 99 -16.64 -31.77 -35.85
CA THR A 99 -15.54 -31.80 -34.90
C THR A 99 -15.31 -33.21 -34.38
N MET A 100 -14.09 -33.69 -34.56
CA MET A 100 -13.59 -34.90 -33.93
C MET A 100 -12.95 -34.53 -32.59
N ILE A 101 -13.10 -35.41 -31.60
CA ILE A 101 -12.49 -35.25 -30.28
C ILE A 101 -11.66 -36.48 -30.00
N LEU A 102 -10.34 -36.31 -29.86
CA LEU A 102 -9.47 -37.33 -29.31
C LEU A 102 -9.37 -37.15 -27.80
N ASP A 103 -9.87 -38.11 -27.03
CA ASP A 103 -9.57 -38.23 -25.61
C ASP A 103 -8.46 -39.27 -25.41
N LEU A 104 -7.28 -38.78 -25.02
CA LEU A 104 -6.12 -39.63 -24.71
C LEU A 104 -6.41 -40.58 -23.54
N ASN A 105 -7.32 -40.21 -22.62
CA ASN A 105 -7.79 -41.06 -21.52
C ASN A 105 -6.64 -41.70 -20.70
N GLY A 106 -5.55 -40.96 -20.52
CA GLY A 106 -4.36 -41.43 -19.80
C GLY A 106 -3.40 -42.32 -20.60
N PHE A 107 -3.68 -42.61 -21.87
CA PHE A 107 -2.87 -43.50 -22.72
C PHE A 107 -1.87 -42.74 -23.59
N THR A 108 -0.83 -43.46 -24.00
CA THR A 108 0.24 -42.95 -24.87
C THR A 108 0.05 -43.41 -26.31
N VAL A 109 0.18 -42.47 -27.24
CA VAL A 109 0.33 -42.75 -28.68
C VAL A 109 1.76 -42.39 -29.07
N SER A 110 2.47 -43.29 -29.74
CA SER A 110 3.86 -43.05 -30.16
C SER A 110 4.15 -43.49 -31.60
N GLY A 111 5.17 -42.90 -32.22
CA GLY A 111 5.54 -43.25 -33.59
C GLY A 111 6.75 -42.51 -34.15
N LYS A 112 7.24 -42.96 -35.30
CA LYS A 112 8.39 -42.38 -36.03
C LYS A 112 8.00 -41.53 -37.25
N THR A 113 6.72 -41.43 -37.53
CA THR A 113 6.13 -40.44 -38.42
C THR A 113 5.42 -39.38 -37.56
N ILE A 114 4.76 -38.39 -38.18
CA ILE A 114 3.81 -37.55 -37.44
C ILE A 114 2.86 -38.48 -36.70
N VAL A 115 2.66 -38.29 -35.39
CA VAL A 115 1.87 -39.25 -34.61
C VAL A 115 0.39 -38.98 -34.82
N ILE A 116 0.00 -37.70 -34.69
CA ILE A 116 -1.36 -37.24 -34.90
C ILE A 116 -1.39 -36.14 -35.95
N SER A 117 -2.26 -36.28 -36.94
CA SER A 117 -2.49 -35.29 -37.99
C SER A 117 -3.95 -34.85 -37.99
N ASN A 118 -4.21 -33.57 -37.74
CA ASN A 118 -5.51 -32.97 -37.98
C ASN A 118 -5.64 -32.54 -39.45
N MET A 119 -6.70 -33.01 -40.10
CA MET A 119 -7.11 -32.73 -41.47
C MET A 119 -8.60 -32.31 -41.50
N GLY A 120 -9.05 -31.62 -40.46
CA GLY A 120 -10.42 -31.11 -40.33
C GLY A 120 -10.54 -30.23 -39.09
N ASN A 121 -11.47 -30.59 -38.20
CA ASN A 121 -11.68 -29.96 -36.91
C ASN A 121 -11.37 -30.98 -35.80
N LEU A 122 -10.38 -30.72 -34.97
CA LEU A 122 -9.94 -31.65 -33.91
C LEU A 122 -9.85 -30.95 -32.55
N ILE A 123 -10.39 -31.60 -31.53
CA ILE A 123 -10.10 -31.30 -30.13
C ILE A 123 -9.28 -32.45 -29.56
N ILE A 124 -8.14 -32.16 -28.94
CA ILE A 124 -7.36 -33.14 -28.16
C ILE A 124 -7.51 -32.82 -26.69
N ARG A 125 -7.91 -33.81 -25.89
CA ARG A 125 -8.02 -33.72 -24.44
C ARG A 125 -7.47 -34.97 -23.79
N ASP A 126 -7.32 -34.91 -22.48
CA ASP A 126 -6.89 -36.05 -21.68
C ASP A 126 -7.68 -36.08 -20.37
N SER A 127 -8.72 -36.92 -20.34
CA SER A 127 -9.64 -37.01 -19.21
C SER A 127 -9.01 -37.59 -17.94
N LYS A 128 -7.86 -38.29 -18.03
CA LYS A 128 -7.16 -38.85 -16.86
C LYS A 128 -5.86 -38.11 -16.48
N GLY A 129 -5.35 -37.25 -17.35
CA GLY A 129 -4.21 -36.36 -17.06
C GLY A 129 -2.82 -37.00 -17.21
N THR A 130 -2.71 -38.25 -17.66
CA THR A 130 -1.43 -38.96 -17.90
C THR A 130 -1.18 -39.31 -19.37
N GLY A 131 -2.08 -38.91 -20.26
CA GLY A 131 -2.07 -39.21 -21.68
C GLY A 131 -0.96 -38.49 -22.41
N LYS A 132 -0.37 -39.17 -23.40
CA LYS A 132 0.80 -38.68 -24.12
C LYS A 132 0.73 -38.89 -25.62
N VAL A 133 1.40 -38.02 -26.37
CA VAL A 133 1.68 -38.17 -27.80
C VAL A 133 3.18 -38.00 -28.00
N VAL A 134 3.87 -39.05 -28.42
CA VAL A 134 5.33 -39.11 -28.44
C VAL A 134 5.83 -39.38 -29.86
N TYR A 135 6.40 -38.36 -30.48
CA TYR A 135 7.18 -38.54 -31.69
C TYR A 135 8.58 -39.06 -31.33
N ASP A 136 8.87 -40.31 -31.66
CA ASP A 136 10.08 -41.05 -31.27
C ASP A 136 11.01 -41.34 -32.47
N GLY A 137 11.32 -40.29 -33.24
CA GLY A 137 12.43 -40.27 -34.18
C GLY A 137 12.06 -40.14 -35.66
N GLY A 138 13.06 -39.80 -36.48
CA GLY A 138 12.96 -39.39 -37.88
C GLY A 138 13.59 -38.00 -38.08
N GLN A 139 13.65 -37.51 -39.33
CA GLN A 139 14.09 -36.14 -39.61
C GLN A 139 12.87 -35.23 -39.84
N TYR A 140 12.82 -34.09 -39.13
CA TYR A 140 11.96 -32.93 -39.44
C TYR A 140 10.43 -33.10 -39.34
N LEU A 141 9.92 -33.86 -38.35
CA LEU A 141 8.47 -33.99 -38.08
C LEU A 141 8.08 -33.55 -36.65
N ALA A 142 6.78 -33.56 -36.37
CA ALA A 142 6.16 -33.14 -35.10
C ALA A 142 5.32 -34.26 -34.46
N ALA A 143 5.05 -34.16 -33.15
CA ALA A 143 4.14 -35.09 -32.48
C ALA A 143 2.70 -34.89 -32.95
N VAL A 144 2.26 -33.63 -33.04
CA VAL A 144 0.96 -33.24 -33.58
C VAL A 144 1.13 -32.25 -34.71
N GLN A 145 0.43 -32.47 -35.82
CA GLN A 145 0.31 -31.52 -36.91
C GLN A 145 -1.14 -31.05 -37.04
N ASN A 146 -1.36 -29.74 -37.08
CA ASN A 146 -2.59 -29.15 -37.59
C ASN A 146 -2.40 -28.80 -39.07
N ALA A 147 -2.96 -29.58 -39.98
CA ALA A 147 -2.91 -29.35 -41.43
C ALA A 147 -4.28 -29.11 -42.06
N GLY A 148 -5.37 -29.26 -41.30
CA GLY A 148 -6.73 -29.09 -41.77
C GLY A 148 -7.24 -27.67 -41.57
N TYR A 149 -8.13 -27.49 -40.60
CA TYR A 149 -8.69 -26.19 -40.28
C TYR A 149 -8.46 -25.81 -38.82
N SER A 150 -9.20 -26.41 -37.88
CA SER A 150 -9.16 -26.03 -36.46
C SER A 150 -8.59 -27.12 -35.58
N LEU A 151 -7.64 -26.78 -34.71
CA LEU A 151 -7.14 -27.64 -33.64
C LEU A 151 -7.32 -26.94 -32.28
N THR A 152 -7.98 -27.59 -31.33
CA THR A 152 -8.00 -27.16 -29.92
C THR A 152 -7.31 -28.22 -29.06
N ILE A 153 -6.41 -27.80 -28.17
CA ILE A 153 -5.77 -28.70 -27.20
C ILE A 153 -6.16 -28.26 -25.79
N GLU A 154 -6.84 -29.15 -25.07
CA GLU A 154 -7.30 -28.93 -23.69
C GLU A 154 -6.34 -29.53 -22.65
N GLY A 155 -5.55 -30.55 -23.02
CA GLY A 155 -4.63 -31.23 -22.12
C GLY A 155 -3.89 -32.40 -22.76
N GLY A 156 -3.01 -33.04 -21.98
CA GLY A 156 -2.09 -34.09 -22.42
C GLY A 156 -0.63 -33.63 -22.44
N THR A 157 0.28 -34.59 -22.64
CA THR A 157 1.72 -34.32 -22.83
C THR A 157 2.12 -34.64 -24.27
N PHE A 158 2.87 -33.77 -24.92
CA PHE A 158 3.26 -33.89 -26.32
C PHE A 158 4.77 -33.77 -26.43
N GLU A 159 5.44 -34.86 -26.83
CA GLU A 159 6.90 -34.97 -26.79
C GLU A 159 7.46 -35.14 -28.21
N CYS A 160 8.45 -34.33 -28.57
CA CYS A 160 9.15 -34.39 -29.85
C CYS A 160 10.61 -34.82 -29.68
N ASN A 161 10.91 -36.11 -29.90
CA ASN A 161 12.26 -36.67 -29.87
C ASN A 161 12.88 -36.71 -31.28
N GLY A 162 12.79 -35.57 -31.99
CA GLY A 162 13.26 -35.44 -33.36
C GLY A 162 14.77 -35.16 -33.51
N ALA A 163 15.15 -34.53 -34.62
CA ALA A 163 16.54 -34.18 -34.93
C ALA A 163 17.03 -32.89 -34.25
N ASN A 164 16.30 -32.39 -33.24
CA ASN A 164 16.58 -31.13 -32.54
C ASN A 164 16.68 -29.89 -33.46
N SER A 165 15.95 -29.88 -34.58
CA SER A 165 15.90 -28.72 -35.47
C SER A 165 14.84 -27.73 -35.04
N ALA A 166 15.24 -26.53 -34.63
CA ALA A 166 14.34 -25.43 -34.29
C ALA A 166 13.39 -25.01 -35.44
N ALA A 167 13.78 -25.28 -36.69
CA ALA A 167 13.00 -24.89 -37.86
C ALA A 167 11.92 -25.92 -38.25
N TYR A 168 12.04 -27.17 -37.76
CA TYR A 168 11.30 -28.30 -38.34
C TYR A 168 10.75 -29.31 -37.34
N ASN A 169 11.32 -29.39 -36.13
CA ASN A 169 10.84 -30.28 -35.08
C ASN A 169 10.05 -29.48 -34.05
N ALA A 170 8.87 -29.97 -33.69
CA ALA A 170 8.10 -29.43 -32.59
C ALA A 170 7.14 -30.45 -31.97
N ALA A 171 6.70 -30.20 -30.73
CA ALA A 171 5.60 -30.97 -30.17
C ALA A 171 4.31 -30.70 -30.98
N ILE A 172 4.09 -29.44 -31.36
CA ILE A 172 2.99 -29.04 -32.26
C ILE A 172 3.52 -28.25 -33.46
N SER A 173 3.01 -28.60 -34.65
CA SER A 173 3.18 -27.81 -35.87
C SER A 173 1.81 -27.37 -36.40
N ALA A 174 1.55 -26.07 -36.47
CA ALA A 174 0.35 -25.51 -37.10
C ALA A 174 0.65 -25.04 -38.53
N ALA A 175 -0.03 -25.59 -39.53
CA ALA A 175 0.18 -25.23 -40.94
C ALA A 175 -0.44 -23.87 -41.30
N ALA A 176 -0.08 -23.35 -42.47
CA ALA A 176 -0.66 -22.13 -43.02
C ALA A 176 -2.19 -22.24 -43.15
N SER A 177 -2.89 -21.12 -42.95
CA SER A 177 -4.36 -21.03 -43.02
C SER A 177 -5.11 -21.95 -42.04
N THR A 178 -4.45 -22.37 -40.95
CA THR A 178 -5.08 -23.12 -39.86
C THR A 178 -5.24 -22.24 -38.62
N GLU A 179 -6.22 -22.58 -37.79
CA GLU A 179 -6.45 -21.97 -36.48
C GLU A 179 -6.15 -23.00 -35.38
N THR A 180 -5.28 -22.65 -34.44
CA THR A 180 -4.92 -23.51 -33.31
C THR A 180 -5.14 -22.78 -31.99
N VAL A 181 -5.86 -23.41 -31.05
CA VAL A 181 -6.11 -22.87 -29.71
C VAL A 181 -5.55 -23.83 -28.66
N ILE A 182 -4.66 -23.31 -27.82
CA ILE A 182 -4.05 -24.09 -26.73
C ILE A 182 -4.60 -23.62 -25.40
N ASN A 183 -5.42 -24.46 -24.77
CA ASN A 183 -6.07 -24.21 -23.48
C ASN A 183 -5.39 -24.94 -22.32
N GLY A 184 -4.43 -25.82 -22.59
CA GLY A 184 -3.67 -26.55 -21.58
C GLY A 184 -2.76 -27.62 -22.19
N GLY A 185 -2.04 -28.34 -21.33
CA GLY A 185 -1.11 -29.41 -21.72
C GLY A 185 0.37 -29.06 -21.47
N VAL A 186 1.22 -30.04 -21.74
CA VAL A 186 2.69 -29.93 -21.67
C VAL A 186 3.27 -30.26 -23.03
N PHE A 187 4.12 -29.38 -23.55
CA PHE A 187 4.69 -29.45 -24.89
C PHE A 187 6.21 -29.48 -24.80
N ASP A 188 6.79 -30.66 -24.97
CA ASP A 188 8.22 -30.91 -24.86
C ASP A 188 8.84 -31.01 -26.26
N GLY A 189 9.38 -29.90 -26.74
CA GLY A 189 10.13 -29.80 -28.00
C GLY A 189 11.58 -30.30 -27.92
N ASN A 190 12.07 -30.63 -26.71
CA ASN A 190 13.47 -31.01 -26.44
C ASN A 190 14.46 -30.01 -27.08
N GLY A 191 15.39 -30.46 -27.91
CA GLY A 191 16.35 -29.58 -28.57
C GLY A 191 15.77 -28.68 -29.68
N ALA A 192 14.45 -28.70 -29.90
CA ALA A 192 13.74 -27.94 -30.93
C ALA A 192 12.73 -26.94 -30.32
N GLY A 193 11.77 -26.48 -31.13
CA GLY A 193 10.68 -25.61 -30.68
C GLY A 193 9.58 -26.41 -29.98
N ALA A 194 8.99 -25.93 -28.89
CA ALA A 194 7.80 -26.60 -28.33
C ALA A 194 6.59 -26.46 -29.28
N LEU A 195 6.47 -25.30 -29.93
CA LEU A 195 5.43 -24.98 -30.91
C LEU A 195 6.06 -24.32 -32.14
N ILE A 196 5.68 -24.77 -33.33
CA ILE A 196 5.95 -24.08 -34.61
C ILE A 196 4.62 -23.70 -35.26
N ALA A 197 4.50 -22.43 -35.65
CA ALA A 197 3.30 -21.87 -36.28
C ALA A 197 3.60 -21.28 -37.67
N TYR A 198 2.91 -21.80 -38.67
CA TYR A 198 2.75 -21.19 -40.01
C TYR A 198 1.37 -20.57 -40.20
N GLY A 199 0.41 -20.90 -39.32
CA GLY A 199 -0.93 -20.32 -39.24
C GLY A 199 -1.16 -19.60 -37.91
N ASP A 200 -2.43 -19.38 -37.57
CA ASP A 200 -2.82 -18.62 -36.40
C ASP A 200 -2.88 -19.52 -35.15
N VAL A 201 -2.23 -19.09 -34.08
CA VAL A 201 -2.21 -19.80 -32.79
C VAL A 201 -2.55 -18.85 -31.65
N THR A 202 -3.56 -19.21 -30.86
CA THR A 202 -3.89 -18.55 -29.59
C THR A 202 -3.50 -19.44 -28.42
N VAL A 203 -2.68 -18.93 -27.50
CA VAL A 203 -2.15 -19.68 -26.36
C VAL A 203 -2.71 -19.13 -25.05
N ASN A 204 -3.79 -19.75 -24.56
CA ASN A 204 -4.46 -19.36 -23.32
C ASN A 204 -3.77 -19.96 -22.08
N SER A 205 -3.23 -21.18 -22.17
CA SER A 205 -2.47 -21.80 -21.09
C SER A 205 -1.57 -22.92 -21.62
N GLY A 206 -0.86 -23.62 -20.72
CA GLY A 206 0.02 -24.74 -21.03
C GLY A 206 1.48 -24.48 -20.68
N THR A 207 2.28 -25.53 -20.66
CA THR A 207 3.72 -25.48 -20.40
C THR A 207 4.48 -25.87 -21.66
N PHE A 208 5.37 -25.00 -22.13
CA PHE A 208 6.14 -25.16 -23.36
C PHE A 208 7.62 -25.27 -23.02
N ASN A 209 8.22 -26.43 -23.24
CA ASN A 209 9.62 -26.70 -22.91
C ASN A 209 10.41 -26.99 -24.19
N GLY A 210 11.56 -26.36 -24.37
CA GLY A 210 12.47 -26.69 -25.47
C GLY A 210 13.74 -25.85 -25.49
N ALA A 211 14.61 -26.08 -26.48
CA ALA A 211 15.71 -25.15 -26.74
C ALA A 211 15.16 -23.79 -27.18
N TYR A 212 14.03 -23.81 -27.90
CA TYR A 212 13.27 -22.66 -28.32
C TYR A 212 11.82 -22.82 -27.82
N GLY A 213 11.24 -21.76 -27.28
CA GLY A 213 9.90 -21.81 -26.71
C GLY A 213 8.84 -21.99 -27.80
N VAL A 214 8.49 -20.89 -28.46
CA VAL A 214 7.54 -20.88 -29.58
C VAL A 214 8.17 -20.21 -30.81
N VAL A 215 7.84 -20.73 -31.99
CA VAL A 215 8.42 -20.27 -33.26
C VAL A 215 7.30 -19.90 -34.23
N SER A 216 7.22 -18.64 -34.64
CA SER A 216 6.30 -18.16 -35.66
C SER A 216 7.03 -17.96 -36.99
N LYS A 217 6.49 -18.50 -38.09
CA LYS A 217 7.22 -18.64 -39.35
C LYS A 217 6.42 -18.16 -40.55
N LYS A 218 7.14 -17.70 -41.58
CA LYS A 218 6.62 -17.60 -42.95
C LYS A 218 6.43 -19.00 -43.56
N ALA A 219 5.31 -19.20 -44.26
CA ALA A 219 5.03 -20.37 -45.07
C ALA A 219 5.56 -20.24 -46.50
N GLY A 220 5.64 -21.38 -47.21
CA GLY A 220 6.18 -21.43 -48.58
C GLY A 220 5.33 -20.70 -49.63
N ASP A 221 4.05 -20.50 -49.36
CA ASP A 221 3.09 -19.75 -50.19
C ASP A 221 3.11 -18.24 -49.93
N GLY A 222 3.90 -17.77 -48.97
CA GLY A 222 3.99 -16.37 -48.57
C GLY A 222 3.07 -15.97 -47.42
N SER A 223 2.19 -16.85 -46.93
CA SER A 223 1.44 -16.57 -45.71
C SER A 223 2.38 -16.56 -44.48
N THR A 224 1.93 -15.97 -43.39
CA THR A 224 2.71 -15.90 -42.15
C THR A 224 1.92 -16.49 -41.00
N GLY A 225 2.63 -17.17 -40.10
CA GLY A 225 2.09 -17.57 -38.82
C GLY A 225 1.95 -16.37 -37.88
N SER A 226 1.03 -16.49 -36.94
CA SER A 226 0.81 -15.55 -35.85
C SER A 226 0.63 -16.33 -34.57
N ILE A 227 1.37 -15.95 -33.51
CA ILE A 227 1.19 -16.53 -32.18
C ILE A 227 0.76 -15.43 -31.22
N THR A 228 -0.39 -15.61 -30.58
CA THR A 228 -0.94 -14.64 -29.62
C THR A 228 -1.07 -15.27 -28.24
N PHE A 229 -0.43 -14.67 -27.25
CA PHE A 229 -0.69 -14.89 -25.84
C PHE A 229 -1.57 -13.74 -25.35
N PRO A 230 -2.89 -13.94 -25.14
CA PRO A 230 -3.77 -12.88 -24.65
C PRO A 230 -3.41 -12.46 -23.22
N GLU A 231 -3.97 -11.34 -22.76
CA GLU A 231 -3.77 -10.83 -21.37
C GLU A 231 -4.15 -11.85 -20.29
N THR A 232 -5.12 -12.71 -20.59
CA THR A 232 -5.56 -13.79 -19.69
C THR A 232 -4.68 -15.04 -19.75
N SER A 233 -3.64 -15.04 -20.59
CA SER A 233 -2.78 -16.21 -20.79
C SER A 233 -2.03 -16.54 -19.51
N THR A 234 -2.10 -17.81 -19.10
CA THR A 234 -1.31 -18.35 -17.99
C THR A 234 -0.26 -19.35 -18.48
N ALA A 235 0.14 -19.24 -19.75
CA ALA A 235 1.13 -20.11 -20.33
C ALA A 235 2.50 -19.91 -19.68
N VAL A 236 3.27 -20.98 -19.57
CA VAL A 236 4.66 -20.98 -19.10
C VAL A 236 5.55 -21.48 -20.22
N VAL A 237 6.45 -20.63 -20.69
CA VAL A 237 7.42 -20.95 -21.75
C VAL A 237 8.81 -21.07 -21.12
N ASN A 238 9.36 -22.28 -21.10
CA ASN A 238 10.70 -22.58 -20.62
C ASN A 238 11.60 -22.89 -21.82
N ALA A 239 12.51 -21.97 -22.15
CA ALA A 239 13.41 -22.12 -23.28
C ALA A 239 14.89 -22.04 -22.87
N GLU A 240 15.69 -23.00 -23.33
CA GLU A 240 17.14 -22.99 -23.05
C GLU A 240 17.88 -21.85 -23.75
N LYS A 241 17.35 -21.36 -24.88
CA LYS A 241 17.98 -20.29 -25.68
C LYS A 241 17.11 -19.05 -25.80
N MET A 242 15.91 -19.21 -26.36
CA MET A 242 15.02 -18.09 -26.73
C MET A 242 13.55 -18.47 -26.53
N ALA A 243 12.77 -17.62 -25.86
CA ALA A 243 11.35 -17.89 -25.59
C ALA A 243 10.48 -17.68 -26.83
N LEU A 244 10.62 -16.53 -27.50
CA LEU A 244 9.83 -16.11 -28.65
C LEU A 244 10.73 -16.03 -29.88
N VAL A 245 10.39 -16.76 -30.94
CA VAL A 245 11.26 -16.86 -32.13
C VAL A 245 10.46 -16.59 -33.39
N VAL A 246 11.00 -15.73 -34.26
CA VAL A 246 10.41 -15.44 -35.56
C VAL A 246 11.30 -15.93 -36.70
N GLU A 247 10.68 -16.41 -37.78
CA GLU A 247 11.36 -16.82 -39.01
C GLU A 247 10.62 -16.25 -40.23
N GLY A 248 11.40 -15.86 -41.24
CA GLY A 248 10.89 -15.22 -42.44
C GLY A 248 12.02 -14.78 -43.36
N ASP A 249 11.70 -13.86 -44.25
CA ASP A 249 12.63 -13.20 -45.15
C ASP A 249 12.48 -11.67 -45.08
N ASP A 250 13.18 -10.96 -45.97
CA ASP A 250 13.20 -9.49 -46.00
C ASP A 250 11.83 -8.86 -46.38
N THR A 251 10.85 -9.69 -46.75
CA THR A 251 9.52 -9.23 -47.18
C THR A 251 8.44 -9.53 -46.14
N VAL A 252 8.47 -10.74 -45.55
CA VAL A 252 7.47 -11.19 -44.59
C VAL A 252 8.08 -12.17 -43.59
N ALA A 253 7.62 -12.09 -42.34
CA ALA A 253 8.01 -12.98 -41.26
C ALA A 253 6.81 -13.33 -40.39
N GLY A 254 6.92 -14.42 -39.63
CA GLY A 254 5.93 -14.74 -38.60
C GLY A 254 5.91 -13.70 -37.49
N THR A 255 4.74 -13.49 -36.89
CA THR A 255 4.53 -12.49 -35.83
C THR A 255 4.20 -13.16 -34.49
N ILE A 256 4.52 -12.46 -33.39
CA ILE A 256 4.20 -12.90 -32.03
C ILE A 256 3.71 -11.70 -31.19
N SER A 257 2.56 -11.85 -30.52
CA SER A 257 2.05 -10.90 -29.53
C SER A 257 2.01 -11.56 -28.16
N ALA A 258 2.76 -10.99 -27.20
CA ALA A 258 2.81 -11.47 -25.82
C ALA A 258 2.16 -10.45 -24.87
N ASN A 259 0.89 -10.67 -24.56
CA ASN A 259 0.10 -9.79 -23.68
C ASN A 259 -0.09 -10.40 -22.29
N GLY A 260 0.31 -11.66 -22.09
CA GLY A 260 0.27 -12.39 -20.82
C GLY A 260 1.15 -13.64 -20.87
N GLY A 261 1.33 -14.31 -19.74
CA GLY A 261 2.15 -15.53 -19.60
C GLY A 261 3.48 -15.32 -18.86
N THR A 262 4.26 -16.39 -18.75
CA THR A 262 5.58 -16.43 -18.09
C THR A 262 6.61 -16.98 -19.06
N PHE A 263 7.70 -16.25 -19.27
CA PHE A 263 8.73 -16.55 -20.27
C PHE A 263 10.10 -16.68 -19.61
N ASN A 264 10.53 -17.92 -19.43
CA ASN A 264 11.78 -18.30 -18.80
C ASN A 264 12.82 -18.66 -19.87
N ALA A 265 13.68 -17.71 -20.21
CA ALA A 265 14.76 -17.89 -21.17
C ALA A 265 15.90 -16.90 -20.93
N PRO A 266 17.14 -17.23 -21.33
CA PRO A 266 18.24 -16.27 -21.30
C PRO A 266 18.08 -15.13 -22.32
N ASN A 267 17.28 -15.33 -23.36
CA ASN A 267 16.88 -14.27 -24.30
C ASN A 267 15.37 -14.33 -24.53
N VAL A 268 14.69 -13.18 -24.46
CA VAL A 268 13.23 -13.13 -24.64
C VAL A 268 12.85 -13.41 -26.09
N VAL A 269 13.44 -12.65 -27.03
CA VAL A 269 13.12 -12.72 -28.45
C VAL A 269 14.35 -13.09 -29.28
N GLY A 270 14.15 -13.90 -30.31
CA GLY A 270 15.17 -14.22 -31.28
C GLY A 270 14.61 -14.51 -32.68
N LYS A 271 15.50 -14.94 -33.57
CA LYS A 271 15.15 -15.32 -34.94
C LYS A 271 15.85 -16.57 -35.42
N ILE A 272 15.26 -17.20 -36.42
CA ILE A 272 15.92 -18.21 -37.25
C ILE A 272 16.16 -17.59 -38.64
N GLY A 273 17.37 -17.74 -39.15
CA GLY A 273 17.79 -17.11 -40.41
C GLY A 273 18.29 -15.66 -40.26
N SER A 274 18.83 -15.10 -41.35
CA SER A 274 19.49 -13.78 -41.34
C SER A 274 18.53 -12.60 -41.59
N ASN A 275 17.42 -12.82 -42.28
CA ASN A 275 16.67 -11.78 -43.01
C ASN A 275 15.44 -11.23 -42.26
N VAL A 276 15.39 -11.39 -40.93
CA VAL A 276 14.27 -10.89 -40.10
C VAL A 276 14.78 -9.85 -39.10
N THR A 277 14.02 -8.78 -38.91
CA THR A 277 14.19 -7.82 -37.81
C THR A 277 13.17 -8.13 -36.72
N PRO A 278 13.56 -8.79 -35.61
CA PRO A 278 12.58 -9.27 -34.63
C PRO A 278 11.77 -8.15 -33.95
N GLN A 279 12.32 -6.94 -33.86
CA GLN A 279 11.67 -5.78 -33.26
C GLN A 279 10.38 -5.37 -33.97
N ASP A 280 10.28 -5.64 -35.27
CA ASP A 280 9.09 -5.31 -36.06
C ASP A 280 8.02 -6.42 -36.00
N GLN A 281 8.37 -7.58 -35.44
CA GLN A 281 7.55 -8.81 -35.52
C GLN A 281 7.05 -9.31 -34.17
N VAL A 282 7.67 -8.84 -33.08
CA VAL A 282 7.29 -9.24 -31.72
C VAL A 282 6.88 -8.01 -30.92
N THR A 283 5.66 -8.06 -30.40
CA THR A 283 5.10 -7.02 -29.53
C THR A 283 4.83 -7.59 -28.15
N ILE A 284 5.44 -7.01 -27.12
CA ILE A 284 5.19 -7.33 -25.72
C ILE A 284 4.31 -6.24 -25.10
N ALA A 285 3.10 -6.60 -24.69
CA ALA A 285 2.19 -5.71 -23.95
C ALA A 285 1.86 -6.22 -22.54
N GLY A 286 2.38 -7.40 -22.15
CA GLY A 286 2.19 -7.98 -20.83
C GLY A 286 3.07 -9.20 -20.59
N GLY A 287 2.85 -9.91 -19.48
CA GLY A 287 3.60 -11.10 -19.08
C GLY A 287 4.83 -10.82 -18.20
N SER A 288 5.47 -11.91 -17.77
CA SER A 288 6.67 -11.92 -16.92
C SER A 288 7.84 -12.64 -17.60
N TYR A 289 9.07 -12.16 -17.35
CA TYR A 289 10.26 -12.53 -18.10
C TYR A 289 11.49 -12.68 -17.20
N THR A 290 12.33 -13.68 -17.45
CA THR A 290 13.62 -13.86 -16.75
C THR A 290 14.76 -13.05 -17.36
N ALA A 291 14.58 -12.55 -18.58
CA ALA A 291 15.53 -11.69 -19.28
C ALA A 291 14.83 -10.37 -19.65
N ASP A 292 15.62 -9.32 -19.83
CA ASP A 292 15.12 -7.97 -20.12
C ASP A 292 14.35 -7.93 -21.47
N PRO A 293 13.04 -7.61 -21.48
CA PRO A 293 12.23 -7.55 -22.69
C PRO A 293 12.19 -6.15 -23.33
N SER A 294 12.86 -5.14 -22.75
CA SER A 294 12.69 -3.70 -23.07
C SER A 294 12.70 -3.35 -24.55
N ALA A 295 13.53 -4.01 -25.36
CA ALA A 295 13.62 -3.77 -26.80
C ALA A 295 12.37 -4.15 -27.61
N PHE A 296 11.40 -4.83 -27.00
CA PHE A 296 10.19 -5.38 -27.65
C PHE A 296 8.89 -4.96 -26.95
N VAL A 297 8.98 -4.21 -25.83
CA VAL A 297 7.82 -3.72 -25.11
C VAL A 297 7.17 -2.60 -25.91
N ALA A 298 5.85 -2.69 -26.10
CA ALA A 298 5.09 -1.70 -26.84
C ALA A 298 5.15 -0.32 -26.18
N ASP A 299 5.07 0.74 -26.99
CA ASP A 299 4.98 2.11 -26.48
C ASP A 299 3.83 2.25 -25.46
N ASN A 300 4.02 3.12 -24.46
CA ASN A 300 3.07 3.36 -23.37
C ASN A 300 2.68 2.11 -22.54
N THR A 301 3.45 1.02 -22.63
CA THR A 301 3.29 -0.16 -21.77
C THR A 301 4.22 -0.03 -20.56
N ALA A 302 3.71 -0.27 -19.35
CA ALA A 302 4.56 -0.29 -18.16
C ALA A 302 5.57 -1.45 -18.24
N LEU A 303 6.80 -1.23 -17.80
CA LEU A 303 7.84 -2.25 -17.68
C LEU A 303 8.63 -2.01 -16.40
N ILE A 304 8.74 -3.05 -15.57
CA ILE A 304 9.60 -3.03 -14.37
C ILE A 304 10.54 -4.23 -14.33
N GLY A 305 11.63 -4.08 -13.59
CA GLY A 305 12.48 -5.17 -13.11
C GLY A 305 12.44 -5.26 -11.58
N LEU A 306 11.99 -6.38 -11.03
CA LEU A 306 12.05 -6.70 -9.60
C LEU A 306 13.34 -7.49 -9.31
N THR A 307 14.22 -6.91 -8.51
CA THR A 307 15.48 -7.54 -8.09
C THR A 307 15.39 -8.01 -6.64
N ASN A 308 15.58 -9.30 -6.44
CA ASN A 308 15.71 -9.94 -5.13
C ASN A 308 17.02 -10.74 -5.07
N ASN A 309 17.85 -10.50 -4.06
CA ASN A 309 19.14 -11.21 -3.87
C ASN A 309 20.03 -11.26 -5.12
N GLY A 310 20.06 -10.18 -5.90
CA GLY A 310 20.86 -10.07 -7.13
C GLY A 310 20.29 -10.79 -8.36
N THR A 311 19.09 -11.38 -8.26
CA THR A 311 18.35 -11.93 -9.42
C THR A 311 17.20 -10.98 -9.78
N THR A 312 17.13 -10.59 -11.04
CA THR A 312 16.08 -9.70 -11.56
C THR A 312 15.07 -10.49 -12.38
N GLN A 313 13.78 -10.25 -12.13
CA GLN A 313 12.68 -10.67 -12.99
C GLN A 313 11.99 -9.44 -13.54
N TYR A 314 11.50 -9.51 -14.77
CA TYR A 314 10.86 -8.39 -15.44
C TYR A 314 9.38 -8.68 -15.65
N ALA A 315 8.55 -7.64 -15.67
CA ALA A 315 7.15 -7.76 -16.05
C ALA A 315 6.66 -6.52 -16.80
N ALA A 316 5.82 -6.76 -17.81
CA ALA A 316 5.26 -5.73 -18.66
C ALA A 316 3.75 -5.59 -18.47
N GLY A 317 3.18 -4.46 -18.88
CA GLY A 317 1.74 -4.22 -18.90
C GLY A 317 1.09 -4.32 -17.53
N GLY A 318 -0.07 -4.99 -17.47
CA GLY A 318 -0.77 -5.24 -16.20
C GLY A 318 0.03 -6.10 -15.21
N ASP A 319 0.88 -7.00 -15.72
CA ASP A 319 1.73 -7.86 -14.88
C ASP A 319 2.82 -7.07 -14.14
N ALA A 320 3.20 -5.89 -14.64
CA ALA A 320 4.15 -5.01 -13.95
C ALA A 320 3.63 -4.61 -12.56
N GLN A 321 2.36 -4.19 -12.45
CA GLN A 321 1.78 -3.83 -11.15
C GLN A 321 1.58 -5.07 -10.27
N ILE A 322 1.22 -6.21 -10.85
CA ILE A 322 1.09 -7.48 -10.11
C ILE A 322 2.44 -7.89 -9.50
N MET A 323 3.53 -7.73 -10.26
CA MET A 323 4.89 -8.01 -9.79
C MET A 323 5.31 -6.99 -8.72
N ALA A 324 5.02 -5.70 -8.91
CA ALA A 324 5.33 -4.67 -7.93
C ALA A 324 4.62 -4.90 -6.58
N ASP A 325 3.34 -5.26 -6.60
CA ASP A 325 2.54 -5.58 -5.41
C ASP A 325 3.13 -6.75 -4.59
N SER A 326 3.96 -7.58 -5.23
CA SER A 326 4.56 -8.76 -4.61
C SER A 326 5.92 -8.54 -3.97
N ALA A 327 6.53 -7.38 -4.21
CA ALA A 327 7.81 -7.02 -3.66
C ALA A 327 7.75 -6.99 -2.12
N LYS A 328 8.88 -7.25 -1.50
CA LYS A 328 9.05 -7.33 -0.05
C LYS A 328 10.05 -6.28 0.44
N GLU A 329 10.04 -6.02 1.74
CA GLU A 329 11.04 -5.17 2.38
C GLU A 329 12.46 -5.60 1.99
N GLY A 330 13.23 -4.66 1.44
CA GLY A 330 14.59 -4.90 0.94
C GLY A 330 14.70 -5.27 -0.55
N ASP A 331 13.59 -5.52 -1.25
CA ASP A 331 13.60 -5.69 -2.70
C ASP A 331 13.83 -4.35 -3.42
N THR A 332 14.29 -4.42 -4.67
CA THR A 332 14.45 -3.26 -5.55
C THR A 332 13.57 -3.40 -6.78
N ILE A 333 12.73 -2.41 -7.05
CA ILE A 333 11.96 -2.27 -8.28
C ILE A 333 12.62 -1.20 -9.16
N THR A 334 13.10 -1.58 -10.32
CA THR A 334 13.57 -0.66 -11.36
C THR A 334 12.44 -0.43 -12.35
N VAL A 335 11.97 0.81 -12.48
CA VAL A 335 10.96 1.19 -13.47
C VAL A 335 11.65 1.57 -14.77
N LEU A 336 11.43 0.79 -15.83
CA LEU A 336 12.07 0.95 -17.14
C LEU A 336 11.16 1.66 -18.13
N GLN A 337 9.85 1.49 -18.01
CA GLN A 337 8.84 2.19 -18.81
C GLN A 337 7.55 2.40 -18.01
N GLY A 338 6.84 3.50 -18.28
CA GLY A 338 5.57 3.85 -17.63
C GLY A 338 5.66 5.09 -16.73
N ASP A 339 4.50 5.59 -16.29
CA ASP A 339 4.40 6.88 -15.60
C ASP A 339 4.10 6.75 -14.10
N THR A 340 3.54 5.61 -13.67
CA THR A 340 3.06 5.41 -12.30
C THR A 340 3.21 3.96 -11.88
N ILE A 341 3.64 3.76 -10.63
CA ILE A 341 3.69 2.44 -9.99
C ILE A 341 3.31 2.56 -8.52
N THR A 342 2.63 1.55 -7.98
CA THR A 342 2.43 1.40 -6.53
C THR A 342 3.31 0.27 -6.02
N VAL A 343 3.95 0.44 -4.88
CA VAL A 343 4.85 -0.56 -4.30
C VAL A 343 4.64 -0.68 -2.78
N PRO A 344 4.91 -1.85 -2.19
CA PRO A 344 4.88 -2.04 -0.74
C PRO A 344 5.88 -1.16 0.03
N ASP A 345 5.65 -1.04 1.34
CA ASP A 345 6.50 -0.27 2.25
C ASP A 345 7.94 -0.83 2.28
N LYS A 346 8.91 0.07 2.28
CA LYS A 346 10.36 -0.21 2.32
C LYS A 346 10.90 -1.02 1.14
N VAL A 347 10.23 -0.92 0.00
CA VAL A 347 10.77 -1.38 -1.29
C VAL A 347 11.59 -0.23 -1.87
N THR A 348 12.80 -0.53 -2.33
CA THR A 348 13.61 0.46 -3.05
C THR A 348 13.07 0.60 -4.47
N VAL A 349 12.85 1.83 -4.94
CA VAL A 349 12.40 2.10 -6.31
C VAL A 349 13.41 2.96 -7.04
N GLU A 350 13.79 2.52 -8.24
CA GLU A 350 14.71 3.23 -9.13
C GLU A 350 13.96 3.65 -10.41
N ASN A 351 14.03 4.93 -10.76
CA ASN A 351 13.41 5.44 -11.98
C ASN A 351 14.42 5.46 -13.15
N GLN A 352 14.21 4.64 -14.16
CA GLN A 352 15.00 4.57 -15.39
C GLN A 352 14.18 4.85 -16.67
N THR A 353 12.97 5.40 -16.56
CA THR A 353 12.04 5.60 -17.70
C THR A 353 12.40 6.78 -18.61
N GLY A 354 13.46 7.52 -18.31
CA GLY A 354 13.84 8.76 -19.01
C GLY A 354 12.90 9.95 -18.75
N SER A 355 11.81 9.76 -17.99
CA SER A 355 10.86 10.79 -17.56
C SER A 355 10.59 10.70 -16.05
N LYS A 356 9.98 11.74 -15.46
CA LYS A 356 9.53 11.67 -14.06
C LYS A 356 8.40 10.64 -13.93
N ILE A 357 8.37 9.90 -12.82
CA ILE A 357 7.31 8.93 -12.52
C ILE A 357 6.63 9.27 -11.18
N THR A 358 5.50 8.64 -10.93
CA THR A 358 4.80 8.70 -9.64
C THR A 358 4.89 7.35 -8.93
N VAL A 359 5.44 7.32 -7.71
CA VAL A 359 5.55 6.12 -6.87
C VAL A 359 4.76 6.35 -5.59
N ASN A 360 3.72 5.55 -5.34
CA ASN A 360 2.84 5.72 -4.17
C ASN A 360 2.25 7.14 -4.00
N GLY A 361 2.12 7.90 -5.09
CA GLY A 361 1.66 9.30 -5.10
C GLY A 361 2.78 10.34 -5.02
N GLU A 362 4.01 9.95 -4.74
CA GLU A 362 5.18 10.83 -4.71
C GLU A 362 5.85 10.93 -6.08
N THR A 363 6.33 12.12 -6.45
CA THR A 363 7.04 12.31 -7.72
C THR A 363 8.51 11.91 -7.57
N VAL A 364 9.00 11.04 -8.45
CA VAL A 364 10.39 10.58 -8.51
C VAL A 364 11.05 11.04 -9.81
N GLN A 365 12.18 11.74 -9.71
CA GLN A 365 12.91 12.26 -10.87
C GLN A 365 13.65 11.15 -11.64
N VAL A 366 14.09 11.44 -12.86
CA VAL A 366 14.86 10.51 -13.68
C VAL A 366 16.19 10.17 -13.00
N GLY A 367 16.50 8.88 -12.88
CA GLY A 367 17.72 8.40 -12.24
C GLY A 367 17.74 8.49 -10.72
N GLU A 368 16.63 8.91 -10.11
CA GLU A 368 16.48 8.96 -8.66
C GLU A 368 16.14 7.57 -8.11
N THR A 369 16.70 7.27 -6.93
CA THR A 369 16.39 6.09 -6.15
C THR A 369 15.74 6.52 -4.85
N ILE A 370 14.54 6.02 -4.58
CA ILE A 370 13.82 6.27 -3.33
C ILE A 370 13.62 4.97 -2.56
N ASN A 371 13.51 5.06 -1.24
CA ASN A 371 12.93 3.97 -0.46
C ASN A 371 11.44 4.28 -0.30
N ALA A 372 10.60 3.53 -1.00
CA ALA A 372 9.18 3.78 -0.99
C ALA A 372 8.64 3.58 0.42
N HIS A 373 7.77 4.50 0.83
CA HIS A 373 7.01 4.34 2.05
C HIS A 373 5.53 4.34 1.70
N VAL A 374 4.73 3.58 2.45
CA VAL A 374 3.27 3.58 2.29
C VAL A 374 2.67 4.32 3.46
N HIS A 375 1.86 5.34 3.18
CA HIS A 375 1.20 6.09 4.24
C HIS A 375 0.17 5.21 4.97
N SER A 376 0.47 4.87 6.21
CA SER A 376 -0.47 4.23 7.14
C SER A 376 -0.73 5.20 8.29
N TYR A 377 -1.89 5.85 8.24
CA TYR A 377 -2.29 6.81 9.25
C TYR A 377 -2.91 6.11 10.46
N ARG A 378 -2.58 6.58 11.66
CA ARG A 378 -3.16 6.06 12.91
C ARG A 378 -4.66 6.29 12.94
N GLU A 379 -5.43 5.34 13.49
CA GLU A 379 -6.86 5.54 13.76
C GLU A 379 -7.10 6.56 14.90
N THR A 380 -6.12 6.74 15.77
CA THR A 380 -6.18 7.76 16.83
C THR A 380 -5.73 9.11 16.29
N TRP A 381 -6.55 10.14 16.50
CA TRP A 381 -6.23 11.52 16.18
C TRP A 381 -5.03 12.05 16.98
N SER A 382 -4.04 12.60 16.28
CA SER A 382 -3.06 13.53 16.83
C SER A 382 -3.68 14.92 16.92
N SER A 383 -3.22 15.75 17.86
CA SER A 383 -3.77 17.10 18.06
C SER A 383 -2.76 18.07 18.66
N ASP A 384 -2.95 19.35 18.35
CA ASP A 384 -2.27 20.48 18.98
C ASP A 384 -3.29 21.53 19.47
N LYS A 385 -2.84 22.76 19.78
CA LYS A 385 -3.73 23.82 20.28
C LYS A 385 -4.74 24.34 19.26
N ASP A 386 -4.48 24.17 17.96
CA ASP A 386 -5.25 24.77 16.87
C ASP A 386 -6.04 23.69 16.08
N ASN A 387 -5.44 22.51 15.84
CA ASN A 387 -5.95 21.49 14.93
C ASN A 387 -5.81 20.05 15.47
N HIS A 388 -6.46 19.12 14.76
CA HIS A 388 -6.28 17.67 14.87
C HIS A 388 -6.07 17.05 13.48
N TRP A 389 -5.33 15.93 13.42
CA TRP A 389 -4.98 15.22 12.18
C TRP A 389 -4.73 13.74 12.44
N HIS A 390 -4.76 12.91 11.39
CA HIS A 390 -4.23 11.55 11.47
C HIS A 390 -2.75 11.56 11.07
N GLU A 391 -1.91 10.97 11.91
CA GLU A 391 -0.46 10.98 11.72
C GLU A 391 0.02 9.65 11.13
N CYS A 392 0.80 9.74 10.05
CA CYS A 392 1.53 8.62 9.48
C CYS A 392 2.80 8.33 10.29
N SER A 393 3.32 7.10 10.24
CA SER A 393 4.60 6.73 10.87
C SER A 393 5.80 7.55 10.36
N CYS A 394 5.71 8.12 9.15
CA CYS A 394 6.73 9.01 8.59
C CYS A 394 6.63 10.48 9.09
N GLY A 395 5.63 10.80 9.91
CA GLY A 395 5.40 12.14 10.47
C GLY A 395 4.54 13.05 9.59
N GLU A 396 4.07 12.57 8.44
CA GLU A 396 3.15 13.31 7.58
C GLU A 396 1.71 13.25 8.14
N ALA A 397 0.96 14.34 7.93
CA ALA A 397 -0.33 14.59 8.56
C ALA A 397 -1.46 14.64 7.52
N ALA A 398 -2.42 13.73 7.64
CA ALA A 398 -3.63 13.72 6.84
C ALA A 398 -4.85 14.22 7.63
N ASP A 399 -5.92 14.58 6.91
CA ASP A 399 -7.20 15.01 7.48
C ASP A 399 -7.10 16.15 8.50
N THR A 400 -6.15 17.07 8.29
CA THR A 400 -5.92 18.18 9.22
C THR A 400 -7.15 19.09 9.25
N ALA A 401 -7.75 19.24 10.44
CA ALA A 401 -8.92 20.07 10.66
C ALA A 401 -8.84 20.83 11.99
N ALA A 402 -9.45 22.02 12.03
CA ALA A 402 -9.58 22.79 13.26
C ALA A 402 -10.50 22.08 14.27
N HIS A 403 -10.29 22.33 15.57
CA HIS A 403 -11.09 21.72 16.63
C HIS A 403 -12.59 22.05 16.54
N ILE A 404 -13.42 21.02 16.60
CA ILE A 404 -14.87 21.15 16.82
C ILE A 404 -15.10 21.10 18.33
N TRP A 405 -15.29 22.26 18.94
CA TRP A 405 -15.39 22.39 20.39
C TRP A 405 -16.78 22.06 20.92
N GLY A 406 -16.85 21.26 21.98
CA GLY A 406 -18.04 21.12 22.80
C GLY A 406 -18.29 22.33 23.71
N GLU A 407 -19.32 22.23 24.55
CA GLU A 407 -19.65 23.28 25.52
C GLU A 407 -18.59 23.41 26.62
N TRP A 408 -18.46 24.63 27.15
CA TRP A 408 -17.62 24.90 28.30
C TRP A 408 -18.25 24.34 29.57
N THR A 409 -17.45 23.62 30.35
CA THR A 409 -17.79 23.13 31.69
C THR A 409 -16.93 23.86 32.71
N VAL A 410 -17.55 24.48 33.72
CA VAL A 410 -16.80 25.10 34.83
C VAL A 410 -16.18 23.99 35.68
N THR A 411 -14.87 24.04 35.87
CA THR A 411 -14.11 23.07 36.67
C THR A 411 -13.72 23.62 38.03
N LYS A 412 -13.64 24.95 38.15
CA LYS A 412 -13.44 25.67 39.41
C LYS A 412 -14.26 26.95 39.37
N GLU A 413 -15.16 27.13 40.31
CA GLU A 413 -15.91 28.39 40.45
C GLU A 413 -14.96 29.53 40.83
N ALA A 414 -15.23 30.72 40.28
CA ALA A 414 -14.53 31.93 40.68
C ALA A 414 -15.07 32.44 42.03
N THR A 415 -14.19 32.98 42.86
CA THR A 415 -14.56 33.64 44.12
C THR A 415 -14.10 35.10 44.09
N GLU A 416 -14.41 35.85 45.14
CA GLU A 416 -13.91 37.23 45.31
C GLU A 416 -12.39 37.31 45.55
N THR A 417 -11.73 36.18 45.81
CA THR A 417 -10.29 36.13 46.15
C THR A 417 -9.49 35.20 45.23
N GLU A 418 -10.15 34.32 44.48
CA GLU A 418 -9.51 33.35 43.58
C GLU A 418 -10.19 33.33 42.21
N LYS A 419 -9.38 33.25 41.15
CA LYS A 419 -9.89 32.96 39.80
C LYS A 419 -10.51 31.56 39.74
N GLY A 420 -11.56 31.43 38.94
CA GLY A 420 -12.12 30.15 38.53
C GLY A 420 -11.45 29.59 37.27
N SER A 421 -11.92 28.45 36.79
CA SER A 421 -11.50 27.86 35.51
C SER A 421 -12.64 27.10 34.86
N ARG A 422 -12.65 27.07 33.54
CA ARG A 422 -13.53 26.22 32.72
C ARG A 422 -12.72 25.41 31.72
N GLU A 423 -13.23 24.25 31.35
CA GLU A 423 -12.66 23.40 30.30
C GLU A 423 -13.70 23.07 29.24
N ARG A 424 -13.24 22.88 28.00
CA ARG A 424 -14.05 22.28 26.92
C ARG A 424 -13.20 21.27 26.17
N SER A 425 -13.83 20.25 25.61
CA SER A 425 -13.14 19.22 24.84
C SER A 425 -13.55 19.27 23.37
N CYS A 426 -12.61 18.99 22.47
CA CYS A 426 -12.96 18.75 21.08
C CYS A 426 -13.78 17.44 20.98
N THR A 427 -14.91 17.47 20.27
CA THR A 427 -15.80 16.31 20.14
C THR A 427 -15.24 15.20 19.24
N VAL A 428 -14.17 15.47 18.50
CA VAL A 428 -13.53 14.54 17.56
C VAL A 428 -12.31 13.86 18.20
N CYS A 429 -11.32 14.66 18.62
CA CYS A 429 -10.04 14.17 19.13
C CYS A 429 -9.91 14.20 20.66
N ASN A 430 -10.89 14.73 21.39
CA ASN A 430 -10.88 14.91 22.86
C ASN A 430 -9.77 15.82 23.41
N TYR A 431 -9.09 16.62 22.57
CA TYR A 431 -8.17 17.65 23.04
C TYR A 431 -8.89 18.63 23.97
N LYS A 432 -8.29 18.94 25.12
CA LYS A 432 -8.86 19.82 26.15
C LYS A 432 -8.30 21.23 26.07
N ALA A 433 -9.19 22.21 25.96
CA ALA A 433 -8.86 23.61 26.17
C ALA A 433 -9.32 24.05 27.55
N THR A 434 -8.47 24.78 28.26
CA THR A 434 -8.76 25.36 29.58
C THR A 434 -8.66 26.87 29.51
N GLU A 435 -9.59 27.56 30.17
CA GLU A 435 -9.63 29.00 30.27
C GLU A 435 -9.86 29.42 31.73
N GLU A 436 -9.20 30.49 32.16
CA GLU A 436 -9.43 31.08 33.47
C GLU A 436 -10.72 31.92 33.47
N ILE A 437 -11.52 31.80 34.53
CA ILE A 437 -12.66 32.68 34.79
C ILE A 437 -12.17 33.78 35.74
N PRO A 438 -12.34 35.07 35.39
CA PRO A 438 -11.98 36.17 36.27
C PRO A 438 -12.63 36.07 37.65
N MET A 439 -11.98 36.62 38.67
CA MET A 439 -12.53 36.73 40.03
C MET A 439 -13.85 37.50 40.05
N LEU A 440 -14.71 37.20 41.01
CA LEU A 440 -15.97 37.93 41.20
C LEU A 440 -15.70 39.34 41.73
N THR A 441 -16.49 40.30 41.25
CA THR A 441 -16.48 41.68 41.76
C THR A 441 -17.32 41.75 43.03
N HIS A 442 -16.72 42.07 44.17
CA HIS A 442 -17.49 42.40 45.37
C HIS A 442 -18.00 43.85 45.28
N THR A 443 -19.25 44.07 45.68
CA THR A 443 -19.86 45.41 45.71
C THR A 443 -19.98 45.84 47.16
N HIS A 444 -19.42 47.01 47.50
CA HIS A 444 -19.48 47.49 48.87
C HIS A 444 -20.89 47.95 49.25
N SER A 445 -21.41 47.39 50.33
CA SER A 445 -22.61 47.89 51.02
C SER A 445 -22.19 48.37 52.40
N TYR A 446 -22.51 49.61 52.71
CA TYR A 446 -22.20 50.26 53.99
C TYR A 446 -23.49 50.38 54.81
N GLY A 447 -23.47 49.96 56.07
CA GLY A 447 -24.61 50.09 56.99
C GLY A 447 -24.85 51.53 57.40
N THR A 448 -26.00 51.83 58.03
CA THR A 448 -26.33 53.20 58.48
C THR A 448 -25.69 53.58 59.82
N GLU A 449 -25.16 52.61 60.57
CA GLU A 449 -24.49 52.86 61.85
C GLU A 449 -23.09 53.45 61.65
N TRP A 450 -22.80 54.54 62.35
CA TRP A 450 -21.46 55.12 62.39
C TRP A 450 -20.53 54.29 63.29
N LYS A 451 -19.33 54.01 62.78
CA LYS A 451 -18.18 53.60 63.58
C LYS A 451 -17.33 54.82 63.89
N SER A 452 -16.64 54.81 65.03
CA SER A 452 -15.78 55.91 65.45
C SER A 452 -14.58 55.44 66.26
N ASP A 453 -13.51 56.22 66.22
CA ASP A 453 -12.36 56.12 67.12
C ASP A 453 -12.05 57.48 67.75
N GLY A 454 -10.88 57.65 68.38
CA GLY A 454 -10.50 58.92 69.01
C GLY A 454 -10.31 60.10 68.05
N THR A 455 -10.24 59.86 66.74
CA THR A 455 -9.90 60.86 65.70
C THR A 455 -11.02 61.08 64.69
N ASN A 456 -11.61 60.00 64.17
CA ASN A 456 -12.58 60.03 63.05
C ASN A 456 -13.85 59.20 63.33
N HIS A 457 -14.86 59.38 62.47
CA HIS A 457 -15.99 58.48 62.28
C HIS A 457 -16.16 58.08 60.81
N TRP A 458 -16.65 56.87 60.54
CA TRP A 458 -16.85 56.30 59.19
C TRP A 458 -18.00 55.28 59.17
N HIS A 459 -18.49 54.94 57.98
CA HIS A 459 -19.28 53.74 57.74
C HIS A 459 -18.39 52.60 57.24
N GLU A 460 -18.63 51.39 57.72
CA GLU A 460 -17.77 50.24 57.43
C GLU A 460 -18.56 49.14 56.70
N CYS A 461 -17.97 48.63 55.62
CA CYS A 461 -18.47 47.44 54.95
C CYS A 461 -17.97 46.19 55.69
N SER A 462 -18.68 45.06 55.62
CA SER A 462 -18.27 43.81 56.27
C SER A 462 -16.88 43.30 55.85
N CYS A 463 -16.36 43.74 54.70
CA CYS A 463 -15.00 43.46 54.23
C CYS A 463 -13.90 44.36 54.85
N GLY A 464 -14.26 45.30 55.74
CA GLY A 464 -13.33 46.22 56.41
C GLY A 464 -13.02 47.50 55.63
N ALA A 465 -13.59 47.69 54.44
CA ALA A 465 -13.50 48.95 53.72
C ALA A 465 -14.27 50.05 54.47
N LYS A 466 -13.67 51.24 54.57
CA LYS A 466 -14.27 52.42 55.20
C LYS A 466 -14.78 53.40 54.13
N ALA A 467 -15.96 53.98 54.36
CA ALA A 467 -16.53 55.06 53.58
C ALA A 467 -16.93 56.23 54.49
N ASP A 468 -17.07 57.41 53.91
CA ASP A 468 -17.50 58.63 54.60
C ASP A 468 -16.64 58.96 55.84
N GLU A 469 -15.35 58.61 55.80
CA GLU A 469 -14.42 58.85 56.90
C GLU A 469 -14.17 60.35 57.07
N SER A 470 -14.47 60.88 58.25
CA SER A 470 -14.34 62.29 58.58
C SER A 470 -13.94 62.50 60.03
N ALA A 471 -13.24 63.60 60.31
CA ALA A 471 -12.88 64.00 61.66
C ALA A 471 -14.12 64.39 62.48
N HIS A 472 -14.04 64.20 63.80
CA HIS A 472 -15.13 64.55 64.70
C HIS A 472 -15.40 66.05 64.74
N THR A 473 -16.68 66.41 64.63
CA THR A 473 -17.16 67.75 64.99
C THR A 473 -17.78 67.71 66.37
N PHE A 474 -17.06 68.23 67.37
CA PHE A 474 -17.48 68.19 68.76
C PHE A 474 -18.30 69.41 69.15
N ALA A 475 -19.34 69.18 69.96
CA ALA A 475 -20.04 70.23 70.68
C ALA A 475 -19.98 69.95 72.19
N TRP A 476 -19.90 71.02 72.99
CA TRP A 476 -19.95 70.90 74.44
C TRP A 476 -21.37 70.60 74.91
N ILE A 477 -21.54 69.51 75.66
CA ILE A 477 -22.76 69.14 76.35
C ILE A 477 -22.51 69.28 77.85
N THR A 478 -23.32 70.09 78.53
CA THR A 478 -23.26 70.19 79.99
C THR A 478 -23.99 69.01 80.61
N ASP A 479 -23.27 68.21 81.38
CA ASP A 479 -23.83 67.06 82.11
C ASP A 479 -24.44 67.51 83.45
N LYS A 480 -23.75 68.42 84.14
CA LYS A 480 -24.17 69.00 85.41
C LYS A 480 -23.75 70.47 85.47
N GLU A 481 -24.70 71.36 85.71
CA GLU A 481 -24.42 72.79 85.87
C GLU A 481 -23.59 73.08 87.13
N ALA A 482 -22.65 74.02 87.06
CA ALA A 482 -21.88 74.48 88.21
C ALA A 482 -22.71 75.47 89.05
N THR A 483 -22.63 75.37 90.38
CA THR A 483 -23.27 76.30 91.31
C THR A 483 -22.22 77.02 92.15
N ALA A 484 -22.64 78.02 92.94
CA ALA A 484 -21.73 78.82 93.78
C ALA A 484 -20.86 77.95 94.72
N ASN A 485 -21.32 76.76 95.09
CA ASN A 485 -20.68 75.88 96.07
C ASN A 485 -20.34 74.48 95.52
N GLU A 486 -20.78 74.12 94.31
CA GLU A 486 -20.52 72.80 93.71
C GLU A 486 -19.99 72.93 92.27
N LYS A 487 -18.96 72.15 91.94
CA LYS A 487 -18.48 72.02 90.56
C LYS A 487 -19.53 71.35 89.66
N GLY A 488 -19.61 71.83 88.43
CA GLY A 488 -20.36 71.19 87.34
C GLY A 488 -19.47 70.22 86.53
N SER A 489 -20.01 69.61 85.50
CA SER A 489 -19.27 68.82 84.51
C SER A 489 -19.87 68.99 83.12
N LYS A 490 -19.01 68.97 82.10
CA LYS A 490 -19.40 68.96 80.69
C LYS A 490 -18.46 68.05 79.90
N HIS A 491 -18.92 67.51 78.78
CA HIS A 491 -18.09 66.77 77.85
C HIS A 491 -18.28 67.26 76.41
N GLU A 492 -17.38 66.84 75.53
CA GLU A 492 -17.49 67.09 74.09
C GLU A 492 -18.06 65.83 73.42
N GLU A 493 -19.20 65.95 72.76
CA GLU A 493 -19.82 64.86 72.00
C GLU A 493 -19.82 65.19 70.51
N CYS A 494 -19.47 64.20 69.67
CA CYS A 494 -19.53 64.36 68.23
C CYS A 494 -20.98 64.44 67.77
N THR A 495 -21.34 65.54 67.11
CA THR A 495 -22.71 65.81 66.67
C THR A 495 -23.21 64.87 65.57
N VAL A 496 -22.33 64.08 64.96
CA VAL A 496 -22.65 63.17 63.84
C VAL A 496 -22.77 61.72 64.29
N CYS A 497 -21.77 61.21 65.02
CA CYS A 497 -21.69 59.80 65.39
C CYS A 497 -21.99 59.51 66.87
N GLY A 498 -22.15 60.54 67.71
CA GLY A 498 -22.39 60.39 69.15
C GLY A 498 -21.17 59.96 69.97
N TYR A 499 -19.96 59.98 69.40
CA TYR A 499 -18.74 59.70 70.16
C TYR A 499 -18.50 60.80 71.20
N ALA A 500 -18.55 60.43 72.48
CA ALA A 500 -18.32 61.33 73.60
C ALA A 500 -16.88 61.21 74.13
N LYS A 501 -16.20 62.36 74.27
CA LYS A 501 -14.94 62.45 75.03
C LYS A 501 -15.21 62.35 76.54
N VAL A 502 -14.14 62.15 77.30
CA VAL A 502 -14.19 62.16 78.76
C VAL A 502 -14.65 63.53 79.28
N ALA A 503 -15.59 63.53 80.23
CA ALA A 503 -16.11 64.75 80.84
C ALA A 503 -15.03 65.49 81.65
N VAL A 504 -15.10 66.82 81.59
CA VAL A 504 -14.25 67.75 82.34
C VAL A 504 -15.09 68.56 83.34
N GLU A 505 -14.48 68.90 84.47
CA GLU A 505 -15.16 69.67 85.53
C GLU A 505 -15.28 71.16 85.18
N ILE A 506 -16.41 71.78 85.58
CA ILE A 506 -16.64 73.23 85.53
C ILE A 506 -16.45 73.81 86.95
N PRO A 507 -15.51 74.74 87.18
CA PRO A 507 -15.25 75.33 88.50
C PRO A 507 -16.43 76.16 89.06
N ALA A 508 -16.51 76.30 90.39
CA ALA A 508 -17.47 77.17 91.09
C ALA A 508 -17.07 78.67 91.05
N THR A 509 -18.04 79.60 91.04
CA THR A 509 -17.92 81.00 90.53
C THR A 509 -17.61 82.13 91.56
N GLY A 510 -16.84 81.91 92.63
CA GLY A 510 -16.67 82.84 93.79
C GLY A 510 -15.84 84.16 93.65
N THR A 511 -15.98 85.06 94.65
CA THR A 511 -15.60 86.52 94.76
C THR A 511 -14.20 86.86 95.36
N THR A 512 -13.76 88.12 95.16
CA THR A 512 -12.43 88.78 95.24
C THR A 512 -11.75 89.05 96.61
N GLU A 513 -10.40 88.90 96.69
CA GLU A 513 -9.36 89.93 97.09
C GLU A 513 -7.92 89.34 97.28
N GLN A 514 -6.89 90.19 97.17
CA GLN A 514 -5.41 89.99 97.09
C GLN A 514 -4.71 90.79 98.24
N PRO A 515 -3.35 90.93 98.41
CA PRO A 515 -2.13 90.05 98.37
C PRO A 515 -1.30 90.05 99.69
N THR A 516 -0.23 89.23 99.80
CA THR A 516 1.10 89.57 100.39
C THR A 516 2.19 88.50 100.07
N LYS A 517 3.47 88.82 100.34
CA LYS A 517 4.76 88.43 99.70
C LYS A 517 5.68 87.59 100.67
N PRO A 518 7.00 87.31 100.45
CA PRO A 518 7.78 86.32 99.63
C PRO A 518 8.73 85.33 100.42
N GLU A 519 9.55 84.55 99.66
CA GLU A 519 10.86 83.83 99.91
C GLU A 519 10.77 82.30 99.64
N ASP A 520 11.70 81.52 99.05
CA ASP A 520 13.04 81.69 98.46
C ASP A 520 13.35 80.48 97.51
N LYS A 521 14.41 80.56 96.65
CA LYS A 521 14.94 79.50 95.72
C LYS A 521 15.82 78.45 96.48
N PRO A 522 16.38 77.31 95.94
CA PRO A 522 16.94 77.09 94.57
C PRO A 522 16.85 75.65 93.92
N THR A 523 17.14 75.57 92.59
CA THR A 523 17.83 74.52 91.74
C THR A 523 17.44 73.01 91.83
N THR A 524 17.46 72.11 90.83
CA THR A 524 18.14 71.97 89.51
C THR A 524 17.58 70.73 88.76
N ASP A 525 17.72 70.78 87.43
CA ASP A 525 17.96 69.69 86.45
C ASP A 525 16.91 68.67 85.93
N VAL A 526 17.11 68.49 84.62
CA VAL A 526 16.43 67.75 83.55
C VAL A 526 16.86 66.27 83.57
N PRO A 527 16.14 65.38 82.87
CA PRO A 527 16.84 64.72 81.76
C PRO A 527 16.07 64.70 80.44
N GLN A 528 16.89 64.66 79.41
CA GLN A 528 16.67 64.64 77.99
C GLN A 528 16.60 63.18 77.50
N THR A 529 15.85 62.90 76.43
CA THR A 529 16.27 62.09 75.25
C THR A 529 15.23 62.40 74.17
N GLY A 530 15.54 62.73 72.92
CA GLY A 530 16.75 62.51 72.14
C GLY A 530 16.29 61.92 70.80
N ASP A 531 16.20 62.78 69.78
CA ASP A 531 16.00 62.42 68.37
C ASP A 531 16.99 61.34 67.90
N ASN A 532 16.64 60.60 66.84
CA ASN A 532 17.47 60.57 65.62
C ASN A 532 16.86 59.73 64.48
N SER A 533 17.04 60.30 63.29
CA SER A 533 16.80 59.81 61.95
C SER A 533 17.23 58.36 61.71
N ASN A 534 16.40 57.59 61.00
CA ASN A 534 16.84 56.38 60.31
C ASN A 534 16.31 56.35 58.87
N MET A 535 16.77 57.34 58.09
CA MET A 535 16.64 57.41 56.63
C MET A 535 17.39 56.25 55.91
N VAL A 536 18.05 55.37 56.66
CA VAL A 536 18.67 54.11 56.20
C VAL A 536 17.63 52.98 56.11
N VAL A 537 16.55 53.03 56.91
CA VAL A 537 15.49 52.00 56.90
C VAL A 537 14.64 52.06 55.62
N TRP A 538 14.57 53.22 54.97
CA TRP A 538 13.91 53.36 53.65
C TRP A 538 14.85 53.11 52.46
N ILE A 539 16.17 53.18 52.64
CA ILE A 539 17.16 52.80 51.61
C ILE A 539 17.39 51.27 51.58
N ALA A 540 17.22 50.58 52.72
CA ALA A 540 17.28 49.12 52.79
C ALA A 540 16.02 48.40 52.26
N VAL A 541 14.85 49.08 52.24
CA VAL A 541 13.62 48.56 51.61
C VAL A 541 13.62 48.78 50.09
N MET A 542 14.31 49.80 49.57
CA MET A 542 14.52 49.98 48.11
C MET A 542 15.59 49.03 47.52
N LEU A 543 16.43 48.38 48.33
CA LEU A 543 17.45 47.43 47.86
C LEU A 543 17.04 45.95 47.93
N MET A 544 15.84 45.63 48.42
CA MET A 544 15.23 44.29 48.33
C MET A 544 14.25 44.14 47.14
N ALA A 545 14.35 45.03 46.16
CA ALA A 545 13.73 44.92 44.83
C ALA A 545 14.74 44.53 43.71
N GLY A 546 15.93 44.02 44.08
CA GLY A 546 17.05 43.79 43.16
C GLY A 546 17.67 42.39 43.15
N ALA A 547 17.03 41.36 43.74
CA ALA A 547 17.60 40.00 43.84
C ALA A 547 16.70 38.87 43.29
N GLY A 548 15.81 39.19 42.34
CA GLY A 548 14.88 38.21 41.73
C GLY A 548 14.96 38.04 40.21
N MET A 549 15.87 38.74 39.51
CA MET A 549 15.91 38.76 38.03
C MET A 549 17.29 38.51 37.40
N ALA A 550 18.14 37.68 38.03
CA ALA A 550 19.39 37.19 37.41
C ALA A 550 19.60 35.66 37.53
N GLY A 551 18.66 34.92 38.11
CA GLY A 551 18.80 33.48 38.41
C GLY A 551 18.24 32.51 37.35
N THR A 552 17.37 32.93 36.44
CA THR A 552 16.72 32.02 35.46
C THR A 552 17.31 32.10 34.04
N ILE A 553 18.07 33.15 33.71
CA ILE A 553 18.69 33.31 32.38
C ILE A 553 20.04 32.57 32.26
N VAL A 554 20.65 32.13 33.37
CA VAL A 554 21.93 31.38 33.36
C VAL A 554 21.73 29.85 33.52
N TYR A 555 20.55 29.37 33.93
CA TYR A 555 20.28 27.93 34.06
C TYR A 555 19.82 27.23 32.76
N SER A 556 19.38 27.96 31.73
CA SER A 556 18.96 27.37 30.45
C SER A 556 20.03 27.35 29.34
N ARG A 557 21.25 27.86 29.58
CA ARG A 557 22.34 27.87 28.58
C ARG A 557 23.52 26.93 28.84
N LYS A 558 23.47 26.05 29.85
CA LYS A 558 24.57 25.10 30.16
C LYS A 558 24.21 23.61 30.20
N ARG A 559 23.25 23.18 29.36
CA ARG A 559 23.05 21.76 29.00
C ARG A 559 22.90 21.49 27.49
N LYS A 560 23.61 22.27 26.66
CA LYS A 560 24.04 21.83 25.32
C LYS A 560 25.56 21.68 25.33
N HIS A 561 26.00 20.52 25.81
CA HIS A 561 27.21 19.78 25.39
C HIS A 561 27.36 18.58 26.34
N SER A 562 26.55 17.56 26.09
CA SER A 562 26.91 16.15 26.32
C SER A 562 25.91 15.28 25.55
N ARG A 563 26.15 15.21 24.24
CA ARG A 563 26.14 14.02 23.39
C ARG A 563 26.82 14.38 22.10
#